data_AF-A0AAN0K1J7-F1
#
_entry.id   AF-A0AAN0K1J7-F1
#
_cell.length_a   1.000
_cell.length_b   1.000
_cell.length_c   1.000
_cell.angle_alpha   90.00
_cell.angle_beta   90.00
_cell.angle_gamma   90.00
#
_symmetry.space_group_name_H-M   'P 1'
#
loop_
_entity.id
_entity.type
_entity.pdbx_description
1 polymer ?
#
loop_
_entity_poly.entity_id
_entity_poly.type
_entity_poly.pdbx_seq_one_letter_code
_entity_poly.pdbx_strand_id
1 'polypeptide(L)'
;ISNGPILPITLKGCGIEPSVEFGFTEYDFGPRFLHHPNMPPNVTTISITNKDVKELSIDCNYIKNPYLDLLFEPQILEPEECMEIDCYFRPQEPIRYSENMVFEINGICKKTVTITGQGALVKVEALQKVVNIGALIVHEKSSKKVKLVNKSPLAVTFTVNIVPSAQVPALQEAGVLSVSLCPNKLQQLGPDKEITLKPKEAVTAEVLFCPTSRVPQFSEEVIMESHGLSYPLFVVRGSCQGLEISLDSDHVPFGAVVMNSRSCRRILMMNTGDIGAKFNWDAEKFAPDFSIFPTSGYISPGMEVPFDLIFHPRGMQSDIRYDNLKCHIEGGRPLKITLSGMCIEQVPYKEV
;
A
#
# COMPACT_ATOMS: atom_id res chain seq x y z
N ILE A 1 -0.16 -18.53 95.55
CA ILE A 1 -1.62 -18.56 95.30
C ILE A 1 -1.80 -19.13 93.90
N SER A 2 -2.06 -20.45 93.78
CA SER A 2 -1.98 -21.19 92.51
C SER A 2 -3.22 -22.03 92.18
N ASN A 3 -4.30 -21.90 92.97
CA ASN A 3 -5.56 -22.63 92.76
C ASN A 3 -6.74 -21.65 92.74
N GLY A 4 -6.80 -20.79 91.72
CA GLY A 4 -8.00 -20.01 91.40
C GLY A 4 -8.92 -20.80 90.46
N PRO A 5 -10.26 -20.63 90.54
CA PRO A 5 -11.19 -21.32 89.66
C PRO A 5 -10.98 -20.92 88.19
N ILE A 6 -10.85 -21.91 87.31
CA ILE A 6 -10.85 -21.72 85.86
C ILE A 6 -12.32 -21.59 85.42
N LEU A 7 -12.71 -20.39 84.98
CA LEU A 7 -14.02 -20.12 84.40
C LEU A 7 -13.96 -20.30 82.88
N PRO A 8 -14.59 -21.34 82.30
CA PRO A 8 -14.63 -21.50 80.86
C PRO A 8 -15.57 -20.46 80.23
N ILE A 9 -15.00 -19.45 79.60
CA ILE A 9 -15.75 -18.49 78.78
C ILE A 9 -15.96 -19.13 77.40
N THR A 10 -17.22 -19.39 77.04
CA THR A 10 -17.57 -19.88 75.70
C THR A 10 -18.09 -18.72 74.88
N LEU A 11 -17.25 -18.17 74.02
CA LEU A 11 -17.65 -17.15 73.04
C LEU A 11 -18.38 -17.83 71.87
N LYS A 12 -19.65 -17.48 71.67
CA LYS A 12 -20.41 -17.85 70.48
C LYS A 12 -20.60 -16.60 69.63
N GLY A 13 -20.11 -16.64 68.39
CA GLY A 13 -20.39 -15.64 67.36
C GLY A 13 -21.16 -16.28 66.22
N CYS A 14 -22.05 -15.51 65.59
CA CYS A 14 -22.68 -15.88 64.33
C CYS A 14 -22.20 -14.87 63.28
N GLY A 15 -21.48 -15.35 62.26
CA GLY A 15 -21.10 -14.54 61.10
C GLY A 15 -22.19 -14.68 60.04
N ILE A 16 -22.66 -13.56 59.51
CA ILE A 16 -23.54 -13.50 58.35
C ILE A 16 -22.66 -13.09 57.17
N GLU A 17 -22.68 -13.87 56.08
CA GLU A 17 -21.97 -13.49 54.85
C GLU A 17 -22.65 -12.24 54.26
N PRO A 18 -21.88 -11.20 53.91
CA PRO A 18 -22.46 -10.00 53.32
C PRO A 18 -23.20 -10.33 52.03
N SER A 19 -24.41 -9.79 51.90
CA SER A 19 -25.26 -10.01 50.72
C SER A 19 -24.83 -9.06 49.59
N VAL A 20 -23.98 -9.57 48.70
CA VAL A 20 -23.49 -8.84 47.52
C VAL A 20 -23.83 -9.59 46.24
N GLU A 21 -24.29 -8.87 45.24
CA GLU A 21 -24.65 -9.41 43.93
C GLU A 21 -23.67 -8.92 42.87
N PHE A 22 -23.12 -9.86 42.09
CA PHE A 22 -22.28 -9.56 40.93
C PHE A 22 -23.10 -9.81 39.66
N GLY A 23 -23.05 -8.91 38.68
CA GLY A 23 -23.71 -9.09 37.39
C GLY A 23 -23.24 -10.35 36.67
N PHE A 24 -21.99 -10.75 36.89
CA PHE A 24 -21.44 -12.04 36.50
C PHE A 24 -20.23 -12.40 37.38
N THR A 25 -19.95 -13.70 37.48
CA THR A 25 -18.71 -14.23 38.09
C THR A 25 -17.76 -14.82 37.05
N GLU A 26 -18.23 -15.01 35.81
CA GLU A 26 -17.40 -15.44 34.68
C GLU A 26 -17.81 -14.65 33.43
N TYR A 27 -16.84 -14.14 32.69
CA TYR A 27 -17.06 -13.46 31.41
C TYR A 27 -16.01 -13.88 30.39
N ASP A 28 -16.46 -14.26 29.20
CA ASP A 28 -15.59 -14.60 28.07
C ASP A 28 -15.74 -13.55 26.96
N PHE A 29 -14.66 -12.84 26.66
CA PHE A 29 -14.59 -11.92 25.52
C PHE A 29 -14.71 -12.64 24.17
N GLY A 30 -14.53 -13.96 24.15
CA GLY A 30 -14.45 -14.78 22.97
C GLY A 30 -13.17 -14.48 22.16
N PRO A 31 -13.15 -14.84 20.87
CA PRO A 31 -12.07 -14.45 19.98
C PRO A 31 -12.07 -12.93 19.78
N ARG A 32 -10.90 -12.30 19.94
CA ARG A 32 -10.64 -10.88 19.66
C ARG A 32 -9.34 -10.73 18.88
N PHE A 33 -9.31 -9.81 17.92
CA PHE A 33 -8.07 -9.51 17.20
C PHE A 33 -7.03 -8.95 18.16
N LEU A 34 -5.75 -9.23 17.87
CA LEU A 34 -4.65 -8.64 18.62
C LEU A 34 -4.77 -7.13 18.63
N HIS A 35 -4.58 -6.53 19.80
CA HIS A 35 -4.83 -5.12 19.99
C HIS A 35 -3.76 -4.28 19.33
N HIS A 36 -4.21 -3.25 18.61
CA HIS A 36 -3.37 -2.18 18.08
C HIS A 36 -3.94 -0.82 18.48
N PRO A 37 -3.11 0.24 18.58
CA PRO A 37 -3.57 1.56 19.04
C PRO A 37 -4.74 2.15 18.23
N ASN A 38 -4.85 1.76 16.95
CA ASN A 38 -5.90 2.21 16.03
C ASN A 38 -7.20 1.38 16.11
N MET A 39 -7.26 0.38 17.00
CA MET A 39 -8.44 -0.48 17.18
C MET A 39 -9.26 -0.03 18.39
N PRO A 40 -10.60 -0.15 18.32
CA PRO A 40 -11.45 0.09 19.48
C PRO A 40 -11.11 -0.91 20.61
N PRO A 41 -11.18 -0.47 21.89
CA PRO A 41 -10.95 -1.36 23.01
C PRO A 41 -12.09 -2.38 23.13
N ASN A 42 -11.77 -3.61 23.56
CA ASN A 42 -12.78 -4.56 24.01
C ASN A 42 -13.04 -4.27 25.48
N VAL A 43 -14.28 -3.90 25.83
CA VAL A 43 -14.65 -3.53 27.18
C VAL A 43 -15.88 -4.33 27.61
N THR A 44 -15.88 -4.76 28.87
CA THR A 44 -17.05 -5.26 29.57
C THR A 44 -17.14 -4.57 30.93
N THR A 45 -18.34 -4.47 31.49
CA THR A 45 -18.59 -3.75 32.74
C THR A 45 -19.10 -4.74 33.78
N ILE A 46 -18.38 -4.86 34.89
CA ILE A 46 -18.77 -5.67 36.05
C ILE A 46 -19.66 -4.79 36.92
N SER A 47 -20.92 -5.17 37.11
CA SER A 47 -21.80 -4.52 38.07
C SER A 47 -21.74 -5.24 39.42
N ILE A 48 -21.53 -4.50 40.51
CA ILE A 48 -21.56 -5.01 41.89
C ILE A 48 -22.62 -4.24 42.64
N THR A 49 -23.62 -4.93 43.16
CA THR A 49 -24.76 -4.33 43.88
C THR A 49 -24.78 -4.79 45.33
N ASN A 50 -24.91 -3.84 46.25
CA ASN A 50 -25.11 -4.15 47.66
C ASN A 50 -26.57 -4.56 47.91
N LYS A 51 -26.78 -5.82 48.29
CA LYS A 51 -28.07 -6.39 48.67
C LYS A 51 -28.16 -6.67 50.17
N ASP A 52 -27.23 -6.12 50.93
CA ASP A 52 -27.21 -6.18 52.38
C ASP A 52 -27.97 -4.98 52.97
N VAL A 53 -28.31 -5.09 54.24
CA VAL A 53 -28.93 -4.00 55.01
C VAL A 53 -27.88 -3.01 55.54
N LYS A 54 -26.59 -3.30 55.37
CA LYS A 54 -25.45 -2.49 55.81
C LYS A 54 -24.59 -2.09 54.63
N GLU A 55 -23.77 -1.06 54.84
CA GLU A 55 -22.73 -0.67 53.90
C GLU A 55 -21.71 -1.82 53.64
N LEU A 56 -21.20 -1.90 52.41
CA LEU A 56 -20.19 -2.85 52.00
C LEU A 56 -18.95 -2.12 51.50
N SER A 57 -17.81 -2.36 52.12
CA SER A 57 -16.50 -1.97 51.59
C SER A 57 -16.04 -3.00 50.57
N ILE A 58 -15.86 -2.56 49.32
CA ILE A 58 -15.37 -3.39 48.22
C ILE A 58 -13.94 -2.98 47.91
N ASP A 59 -13.04 -3.95 47.93
CA ASP A 59 -11.64 -3.80 47.52
C ASP A 59 -11.25 -4.88 46.50
N CYS A 60 -10.27 -4.58 45.64
CA CYS A 60 -9.74 -5.50 44.64
C CYS A 60 -8.27 -5.21 44.38
N ASN A 61 -7.41 -6.13 44.83
CA ASN A 61 -5.96 -6.01 44.65
C ASN A 61 -5.46 -6.51 43.28
N TYR A 62 -6.27 -6.35 42.24
CA TYR A 62 -5.89 -6.78 40.90
C TYR A 62 -4.82 -5.84 40.32
N ILE A 63 -3.67 -6.41 39.96
CA ILE A 63 -2.58 -5.66 39.32
C ILE A 63 -2.78 -5.74 37.82
N LYS A 64 -2.95 -4.58 37.18
CA LYS A 64 -3.08 -4.49 35.72
C LYS A 64 -1.94 -5.23 35.02
N ASN A 65 -2.29 -5.89 33.91
CA ASN A 65 -1.32 -6.57 33.06
C ASN A 65 -1.42 -6.02 31.61
N PRO A 66 -0.51 -6.41 30.70
CA PRO A 66 -0.48 -5.86 29.35
C PRO A 66 -1.74 -6.12 28.50
N TYR A 67 -2.52 -7.15 28.83
CA TYR A 67 -3.69 -7.58 28.06
C TYR A 67 -5.02 -7.41 28.78
N LEU A 68 -5.02 -7.12 30.08
CA LEU A 68 -6.21 -6.97 30.89
C LEU A 68 -6.00 -5.88 31.95
N ASP A 69 -6.85 -4.87 31.86
CA ASP A 69 -6.81 -3.69 32.71
C ASP A 69 -8.18 -3.50 33.35
N LEU A 70 -8.19 -3.23 34.66
CA LEU A 70 -9.40 -3.09 35.46
C LEU A 70 -9.41 -1.68 36.05
N LEU A 71 -10.35 -0.84 35.62
CA LEU A 71 -10.51 0.50 36.16
C LEU A 71 -11.33 0.46 37.44
N PHE A 72 -10.66 0.09 38.54
CA PHE A 72 -11.27 -0.05 39.85
C PHE A 72 -10.70 0.97 40.84
N GLU A 73 -11.59 1.62 41.58
CA GLU A 73 -11.26 2.42 42.76
C GLU A 73 -12.01 1.83 43.96
N PRO A 74 -11.34 1.55 45.11
CA PRO A 74 -12.01 1.04 46.30
C PRO A 74 -13.13 1.97 46.76
N GLN A 75 -14.31 1.41 47.02
CA GLN A 75 -15.51 2.19 47.35
C GLN A 75 -16.33 1.48 48.43
N ILE A 76 -17.03 2.28 49.24
CA ILE A 76 -18.08 1.81 50.15
C ILE A 76 -19.42 1.96 49.43
N LEU A 77 -20.18 0.87 49.34
CA LEU A 77 -21.51 0.82 48.76
C LEU A 77 -22.57 0.85 49.86
N GLU A 78 -23.47 1.83 49.80
CA GLU A 78 -24.67 1.88 50.64
C GLU A 78 -25.67 0.78 50.23
N PRO A 79 -26.64 0.42 51.10
CA PRO A 79 -27.69 -0.54 50.74
C PRO A 79 -28.41 -0.17 49.43
N GLU A 80 -28.57 -1.14 48.53
CA GLU A 80 -29.11 -1.00 47.16
C GLU A 80 -28.25 -0.15 46.19
N GLU A 81 -27.08 0.33 46.60
CA GLU A 81 -26.14 0.99 45.68
C GLU A 81 -25.46 -0.02 44.75
N CYS A 82 -25.16 0.42 43.53
CA CYS A 82 -24.47 -0.37 42.51
C CYS A 82 -23.26 0.40 41.99
N MET A 83 -22.10 -0.27 41.94
CA MET A 83 -20.93 0.21 41.21
C MET A 83 -20.75 -0.56 39.90
N GLU A 84 -20.17 0.12 38.92
CA GLU A 84 -19.82 -0.41 37.61
C GLU A 84 -18.31 -0.29 37.40
N ILE A 85 -17.67 -1.40 37.03
CA ILE A 85 -16.21 -1.48 36.90
C ILE A 85 -15.89 -1.92 35.48
N ASP A 86 -15.24 -1.05 34.72
CA ASP A 86 -14.84 -1.35 33.35
C ASP A 86 -13.58 -2.21 33.29
N CYS A 87 -13.68 -3.30 32.54
CA CYS A 87 -12.61 -4.23 32.28
C CYS A 87 -12.23 -4.20 30.79
N TYR A 88 -10.98 -3.82 30.51
CA TYR A 88 -10.45 -3.65 29.16
C TYR A 88 -9.59 -4.84 28.77
N PHE A 89 -9.95 -5.53 27.69
CA PHE A 89 -9.20 -6.67 27.14
C PHE A 89 -8.48 -6.32 25.84
N ARG A 90 -7.15 -6.45 25.86
CA ARG A 90 -6.21 -6.10 24.81
C ARG A 90 -5.26 -7.28 24.52
N PRO A 91 -5.73 -8.35 23.84
CA PRO A 91 -4.89 -9.52 23.59
C PRO A 91 -3.63 -9.13 22.80
N GLN A 92 -2.47 -9.63 23.24
CA GLN A 92 -1.16 -9.32 22.64
C GLN A 92 -0.62 -10.46 21.78
N GLU A 93 -1.10 -11.69 22.01
CA GLU A 93 -0.65 -12.92 21.39
C GLU A 93 -1.85 -13.81 21.00
N PRO A 94 -1.73 -14.68 19.99
CA PRO A 94 -2.83 -15.51 19.52
C PRO A 94 -3.05 -16.76 20.40
N ILE A 95 -3.22 -16.54 21.70
CA ILE A 95 -3.40 -17.57 22.73
C ILE A 95 -4.76 -17.42 23.42
N ARG A 96 -5.08 -18.36 24.31
CA ARG A 96 -6.22 -18.22 25.24
C ARG A 96 -5.74 -17.57 26.53
N TYR A 97 -6.49 -16.58 26.99
CA TYR A 97 -6.27 -15.82 28.21
C TYR A 97 -7.27 -16.25 29.28
N SER A 98 -6.83 -16.27 30.53
CA SER A 98 -7.67 -16.55 31.70
C SER A 98 -7.09 -15.85 32.90
N GLU A 99 -7.84 -14.92 33.48
CA GLU A 99 -7.45 -14.15 34.65
C GLU A 99 -8.52 -14.19 35.72
N ASN A 100 -8.08 -14.21 36.97
CA ASN A 100 -8.97 -14.24 38.13
C ASN A 100 -8.80 -12.95 38.94
N MET A 101 -9.87 -12.18 39.06
CA MET A 101 -9.94 -10.99 39.90
C MET A 101 -10.59 -11.35 41.22
N VAL A 102 -9.92 -11.08 42.34
CA VAL A 102 -10.44 -11.37 43.67
C VAL A 102 -10.91 -10.07 44.30
N PHE A 103 -12.21 -9.96 44.53
CA PHE A 103 -12.85 -8.88 45.26
C PHE A 103 -12.99 -9.27 46.73
N GLU A 104 -12.48 -8.41 47.61
CA GLU A 104 -12.61 -8.54 49.05
C GLU A 104 -13.76 -7.64 49.53
N ILE A 105 -14.78 -8.25 50.13
CA ILE A 105 -15.94 -7.55 50.70
C ILE A 105 -15.79 -7.51 52.22
N ASN A 106 -15.73 -6.30 52.78
CA ASN A 106 -15.52 -6.01 54.20
C ASN A 106 -14.26 -6.68 54.79
N GLY A 107 -13.30 -7.08 53.96
CA GLY A 107 -12.10 -7.84 54.35
C GLY A 107 -12.37 -9.26 54.85
N ILE A 108 -13.60 -9.76 54.75
CA ILE A 108 -14.03 -11.05 55.31
C ILE A 108 -14.46 -12.03 54.22
N CYS A 109 -15.17 -11.55 53.21
CA CYS A 109 -15.66 -12.37 52.11
C CYS A 109 -14.81 -12.12 50.86
N LYS A 110 -14.50 -13.19 50.13
CA LYS A 110 -13.77 -13.14 48.85
C LYS A 110 -14.67 -13.65 47.75
N LYS A 111 -14.87 -12.85 46.71
CA LYS A 111 -15.55 -13.26 45.48
C LYS A 111 -14.57 -13.20 44.32
N THR A 112 -14.55 -14.23 43.50
CA THR A 112 -13.67 -14.31 42.34
C THR A 112 -14.49 -14.08 41.07
N VAL A 113 -14.03 -13.18 40.23
CA VAL A 113 -14.54 -12.97 38.88
C VAL A 113 -13.48 -13.45 37.89
N THR A 114 -13.84 -14.39 37.03
CA THR A 114 -12.94 -14.96 36.02
C THR A 114 -13.20 -14.29 34.68
N ILE A 115 -12.16 -13.69 34.11
CA ILE A 115 -12.20 -13.09 32.77
C ILE A 115 -11.39 -13.96 31.81
N THR A 116 -12.02 -14.39 30.74
CA THR A 116 -11.39 -15.20 29.69
C THR A 116 -11.50 -14.52 28.32
N GLY A 117 -10.65 -14.95 27.39
CA GLY A 117 -10.70 -14.48 26.01
C GLY A 117 -9.69 -15.21 25.13
N GLN A 118 -9.77 -15.02 23.82
CA GLN A 118 -8.84 -15.60 22.87
C GLN A 118 -8.28 -14.53 21.93
N GLY A 119 -6.95 -14.42 21.86
CA GLY A 119 -6.30 -13.60 20.84
C GLY A 119 -6.34 -14.28 19.46
N ALA A 120 -6.61 -13.50 18.42
CA ALA A 120 -6.67 -13.94 17.03
C ALA A 120 -5.90 -13.01 16.09
N LEU A 121 -5.28 -13.57 15.06
CA LEU A 121 -4.66 -12.80 13.98
C LEU A 121 -5.67 -12.49 12.88
N VAL A 122 -5.54 -11.33 12.27
CA VAL A 122 -6.19 -11.01 11.00
C VAL A 122 -5.54 -11.86 9.91
N LYS A 123 -6.34 -12.66 9.20
CA LYS A 123 -5.87 -13.61 8.19
C LYS A 123 -6.83 -13.66 7.01
N VAL A 124 -6.60 -12.78 6.02
CA VAL A 124 -7.25 -12.85 4.72
C VAL A 124 -6.23 -13.37 3.71
N GLU A 125 -6.58 -14.41 2.97
CA GLU A 125 -5.68 -15.05 2.02
C GLU A 125 -6.24 -15.00 0.60
N ALA A 126 -5.38 -14.61 -0.35
CA ALA A 126 -5.63 -14.80 -1.77
C ALA A 126 -5.41 -16.25 -2.17
N LEU A 127 -6.31 -16.80 -2.99
CA LEU A 127 -6.13 -18.14 -3.58
C LEU A 127 -4.92 -18.20 -4.52
N GLN A 128 -4.62 -17.10 -5.21
CA GLN A 128 -3.42 -16.96 -6.03
C GLN A 128 -2.47 -15.95 -5.39
N LYS A 129 -1.24 -16.37 -5.08
CA LYS A 129 -0.20 -15.49 -4.52
C LYS A 129 0.54 -14.66 -5.56
N VAL A 130 0.55 -15.12 -6.81
CA VAL A 130 1.14 -14.42 -7.95
C VAL A 130 0.13 -14.42 -9.09
N VAL A 131 -0.13 -13.23 -9.64
CA VAL A 131 -1.11 -12.99 -10.69
C VAL A 131 -0.39 -12.38 -11.88
N ASN A 132 -0.27 -13.17 -12.94
CA ASN A 132 0.31 -12.71 -14.20
C ASN A 132 -0.79 -12.12 -15.07
N ILE A 133 -0.73 -10.82 -15.32
CA ILE A 133 -1.65 -10.10 -16.20
C ILE A 133 -1.19 -10.09 -17.67
N GLY A 134 0.03 -10.57 -17.94
CA GLY A 134 0.59 -10.79 -19.27
C GLY A 134 1.47 -9.65 -19.76
N ALA A 135 1.98 -9.81 -20.99
CA ALA A 135 2.64 -8.76 -21.76
C ALA A 135 1.62 -8.21 -22.76
N LEU A 136 1.24 -6.95 -22.59
CA LEU A 136 0.26 -6.27 -23.43
C LEU A 136 0.94 -5.39 -24.48
N ILE A 137 0.19 -5.01 -25.51
CA ILE A 137 0.54 -3.89 -26.38
C ILE A 137 -0.13 -2.61 -25.83
N VAL A 138 0.47 -1.44 -26.08
CA VAL A 138 -0.11 -0.14 -25.70
C VAL A 138 -1.58 -0.05 -26.12
N HIS A 139 -2.43 0.45 -25.20
CA HIS A 139 -3.90 0.55 -25.31
C HIS A 139 -4.70 -0.75 -25.23
N GLU A 140 -4.05 -1.91 -25.12
CA GLU A 140 -4.76 -3.13 -24.71
C GLU A 140 -5.11 -3.08 -23.22
N LYS A 141 -6.05 -3.93 -22.82
CA LYS A 141 -6.46 -4.06 -21.42
C LYS A 141 -6.48 -5.52 -21.00
N SER A 142 -6.04 -5.77 -19.76
CA SER A 142 -6.11 -7.07 -19.12
C SER A 142 -6.80 -6.94 -17.78
N SER A 143 -7.74 -7.85 -17.51
CA SER A 143 -8.38 -7.99 -16.19
C SER A 143 -8.14 -9.39 -15.66
N LYS A 144 -7.75 -9.48 -14.38
CA LYS A 144 -7.62 -10.74 -13.65
C LYS A 144 -8.37 -10.67 -12.32
N LYS A 145 -9.09 -11.75 -12.03
CA LYS A 145 -9.90 -11.90 -10.82
C LYS A 145 -9.21 -12.86 -9.86
N VAL A 146 -9.11 -12.44 -8.60
CA VAL A 146 -8.42 -13.15 -7.51
C VAL A 146 -9.39 -13.30 -6.36
N LYS A 147 -9.59 -14.53 -5.89
CA LYS A 147 -10.49 -14.77 -4.75
C LYS A 147 -9.73 -14.58 -3.45
N LEU A 148 -10.24 -13.69 -2.60
CA LEU A 148 -9.78 -13.44 -1.24
C LEU A 148 -10.71 -14.14 -0.26
N VAL A 149 -10.17 -14.84 0.74
CA VAL A 149 -10.94 -15.59 1.73
C VAL A 149 -10.53 -15.18 3.12
N ASN A 150 -11.51 -14.84 3.96
CA ASN A 150 -11.26 -14.62 5.39
C ASN A 150 -11.07 -15.96 6.10
N LYS A 151 -9.84 -16.24 6.54
CA LYS A 151 -9.46 -17.40 7.36
C LYS A 151 -9.31 -17.06 8.84
N SER A 152 -9.65 -15.85 9.24
CA SER A 152 -9.72 -15.43 10.64
C SER A 152 -10.96 -16.03 11.32
N PRO A 153 -10.96 -16.19 12.65
CA PRO A 153 -12.13 -16.64 13.41
C PRO A 153 -13.21 -15.55 13.56
N LEU A 154 -12.89 -14.30 13.20
CA LEU A 154 -13.75 -13.12 13.31
C LEU A 154 -13.99 -12.48 11.95
N ALA A 155 -15.02 -11.64 11.88
CA ALA A 155 -15.25 -10.81 10.70
C ALA A 155 -14.13 -9.79 10.52
N VAL A 156 -13.63 -9.63 9.29
CA VAL A 156 -12.57 -8.66 8.96
C VAL A 156 -13.14 -7.60 8.04
N THR A 157 -12.99 -6.34 8.42
CA THR A 157 -13.28 -5.17 7.59
C THR A 157 -11.99 -4.63 7.00
N PHE A 158 -11.93 -4.48 5.68
CA PHE A 158 -10.73 -4.02 5.00
C PHE A 158 -11.02 -3.37 3.64
N THR A 159 -10.07 -2.56 3.18
CA THR A 159 -9.96 -2.06 1.81
C THR A 159 -8.79 -2.76 1.11
N VAL A 160 -8.71 -2.65 -0.22
CA VAL A 160 -7.56 -3.14 -1.00
C VAL A 160 -6.98 -2.02 -1.82
N ASN A 161 -5.66 -2.03 -1.93
CA ASN A 161 -4.90 -1.05 -2.67
C ASN A 161 -3.66 -1.67 -3.28
N ILE A 162 -3.18 -1.02 -4.33
CA ILE A 162 -1.93 -1.31 -5.01
C ILE A 162 -1.19 0.02 -5.12
N VAL A 163 0.06 0.06 -4.68
CA VAL A 163 0.90 1.27 -4.72
C VAL A 163 2.07 0.99 -5.64
N PRO A 164 2.00 1.40 -6.92
CA PRO A 164 3.06 1.13 -7.87
C PRO A 164 4.39 1.79 -7.47
N SER A 165 5.47 1.04 -7.64
CA SER A 165 6.84 1.53 -7.41
C SER A 165 7.16 2.80 -8.20
N ALA A 166 7.86 3.74 -7.56
CA ALA A 166 8.37 4.96 -8.20
C ALA A 166 9.39 4.69 -9.33
N GLN A 167 9.92 3.47 -9.41
CA GLN A 167 10.83 3.06 -10.48
C GLN A 167 10.11 2.87 -11.83
N VAL A 168 8.78 2.77 -11.84
CA VAL A 168 7.98 2.59 -13.06
C VAL A 168 6.88 3.67 -13.14
N PRO A 169 7.23 4.91 -13.53
CA PRO A 169 6.30 6.05 -13.51
C PRO A 169 5.02 5.83 -14.30
N ALA A 170 5.09 5.09 -15.42
CA ALA A 170 3.94 4.78 -16.26
C ALA A 170 2.82 4.03 -15.51
N LEU A 171 3.13 3.29 -14.43
CA LEU A 171 2.12 2.61 -13.61
C LEU A 171 1.40 3.55 -12.64
N GLN A 172 1.99 4.71 -12.33
CA GLN A 172 1.40 5.70 -11.40
C GLN A 172 0.35 6.56 -12.09
N GLU A 173 0.28 6.55 -13.42
CA GLU A 173 -0.78 7.21 -14.18
C GLU A 173 -2.15 6.65 -13.78
N ALA A 174 -3.08 7.55 -13.49
CA ALA A 174 -4.41 7.18 -13.03
C ALA A 174 -5.13 6.27 -14.03
N GLY A 175 -5.56 5.10 -13.56
CA GLY A 175 -6.27 4.12 -14.38
C GLY A 175 -5.39 3.13 -15.14
N VAL A 176 -4.06 3.28 -15.12
CA VAL A 176 -3.16 2.31 -15.76
C VAL A 176 -3.13 0.99 -15.01
N LEU A 177 -2.94 1.00 -13.69
CA LEU A 177 -3.01 -0.19 -12.86
C LEU A 177 -3.92 0.08 -11.66
N SER A 178 -4.93 -0.74 -11.48
CA SER A 178 -5.87 -0.59 -10.36
C SER A 178 -6.35 -1.93 -9.84
N VAL A 179 -6.76 -1.94 -8.58
CA VAL A 179 -7.41 -3.07 -7.93
C VAL A 179 -8.71 -2.61 -7.32
N SER A 180 -9.76 -3.42 -7.43
CA SER A 180 -11.06 -3.14 -6.84
C SER A 180 -11.70 -4.42 -6.30
N LEU A 181 -12.55 -4.28 -5.29
CA LEU A 181 -13.33 -5.38 -4.74
C LEU A 181 -14.65 -5.50 -5.50
N CYS A 182 -14.97 -6.72 -5.91
CA CYS A 182 -16.23 -7.10 -6.53
C CYS A 182 -17.07 -7.88 -5.50
N PRO A 183 -17.89 -7.21 -4.68
CA PRO A 183 -18.78 -7.88 -3.73
C PRO A 183 -19.88 -8.67 -4.47
N ASN A 184 -20.32 -9.76 -3.84
CA ASN A 184 -21.49 -10.49 -4.31
C ASN A 184 -22.79 -9.77 -3.90
N LYS A 185 -23.95 -10.17 -4.42
CA LYS A 185 -25.26 -9.54 -4.10
C LYS A 185 -25.61 -9.46 -2.60
N LEU A 186 -24.98 -10.31 -1.77
CA LEU A 186 -25.19 -10.36 -0.31
C LEU A 186 -24.21 -9.48 0.47
N GLN A 187 -23.19 -8.94 -0.20
CA GLN A 187 -22.15 -8.11 0.38
C GLN A 187 -22.37 -6.68 -0.06
N GLN A 188 -22.30 -5.74 0.88
CA GLN A 188 -22.38 -4.31 0.58
C GLN A 188 -21.02 -3.69 0.83
N LEU A 189 -20.66 -2.75 -0.04
CA LEU A 189 -19.45 -1.97 0.10
C LEU A 189 -19.75 -0.76 0.98
N GLY A 190 -18.86 -0.47 1.94
CA GLY A 190 -18.95 0.72 2.78
C GLY A 190 -18.62 2.00 2.00
N PRO A 191 -18.74 3.18 2.65
CA PRO A 191 -18.51 4.49 2.04
C PRO A 191 -17.11 4.63 1.43
N ASP A 192 -16.09 4.06 2.07
CA ASP A 192 -14.69 4.12 1.62
C ASP A 192 -14.25 2.91 0.79
N LYS A 193 -15.21 2.23 0.16
CA LYS A 193 -15.00 0.98 -0.59
C LYS A 193 -14.48 -0.18 0.27
N GLU A 194 -14.67 -0.11 1.58
CA GLU A 194 -14.38 -1.20 2.51
C GLU A 194 -15.38 -2.35 2.36
N ILE A 195 -14.94 -3.56 2.67
CA ILE A 195 -15.79 -4.73 2.74
C ILE A 195 -15.59 -5.44 4.08
N THR A 196 -16.67 -5.96 4.65
CA THR A 196 -16.63 -6.84 5.82
C THR A 196 -16.86 -8.29 5.38
N LEU A 197 -15.90 -9.17 5.67
CA LEU A 197 -16.02 -10.61 5.42
C LEU A 197 -16.17 -11.36 6.73
N LYS A 198 -17.25 -12.13 6.87
CA LYS A 198 -17.40 -13.09 7.99
C LYS A 198 -16.38 -14.22 7.87
N PRO A 199 -16.15 -15.01 8.94
CA PRO A 199 -15.28 -16.18 8.87
C PRO A 199 -15.67 -17.09 7.70
N LYS A 200 -14.67 -17.51 6.90
CA LYS A 200 -14.82 -18.35 5.69
C LYS A 200 -15.53 -17.69 4.50
N GLU A 201 -16.03 -16.47 4.63
CA GLU A 201 -16.54 -15.74 3.47
C GLU A 201 -15.40 -15.33 2.52
N ALA A 202 -15.79 -15.09 1.27
CA ALA A 202 -14.88 -14.71 0.23
C ALA A 202 -15.42 -13.53 -0.59
N VAL A 203 -14.50 -12.75 -1.14
CA VAL A 203 -14.75 -11.69 -2.12
C VAL A 203 -13.78 -11.85 -3.29
N THR A 204 -14.15 -11.34 -4.45
CA THR A 204 -13.24 -11.29 -5.60
C THR A 204 -12.58 -9.92 -5.66
N ALA A 205 -11.26 -9.86 -5.71
CA ALA A 205 -10.52 -8.68 -6.12
C ALA A 205 -10.28 -8.74 -7.63
N GLU A 206 -10.62 -7.68 -8.36
CA GLU A 206 -10.35 -7.52 -9.78
C GLU A 206 -9.18 -6.56 -9.96
N VAL A 207 -8.12 -7.05 -10.59
CA VAL A 207 -6.96 -6.27 -11.02
C VAL A 207 -7.16 -5.90 -12.48
N LEU A 208 -7.10 -4.61 -12.77
CA LEU A 208 -7.23 -4.05 -14.10
C LEU A 208 -5.92 -3.37 -14.50
N PHE A 209 -5.43 -3.70 -15.68
CA PHE A 209 -4.25 -3.10 -16.29
C PHE A 209 -4.58 -2.58 -17.69
N CYS A 210 -4.46 -1.27 -17.88
CA CYS A 210 -4.82 -0.51 -19.09
C CYS A 210 -3.67 0.45 -19.46
N PRO A 211 -2.51 -0.06 -19.91
CA PRO A 211 -1.34 0.76 -20.22
C PRO A 211 -1.59 1.73 -21.39
N THR A 212 -1.19 2.98 -21.18
CA THR A 212 -1.25 4.10 -22.16
C THR A 212 0.09 4.34 -22.85
N SER A 213 1.17 3.78 -22.32
CA SER A 213 2.54 3.88 -22.81
C SER A 213 3.30 2.58 -22.53
N ARG A 214 4.57 2.52 -22.95
CA ARG A 214 5.44 1.37 -22.66
C ARG A 214 5.62 1.23 -21.15
N VAL A 215 5.44 0.01 -20.65
CA VAL A 215 5.69 -0.34 -19.25
C VAL A 215 6.66 -1.53 -19.23
N PRO A 216 7.88 -1.35 -18.69
CA PRO A 216 8.79 -2.46 -18.46
C PRO A 216 8.16 -3.56 -17.60
N GLN A 217 8.79 -4.73 -17.56
CA GLN A 217 8.34 -5.79 -16.67
C GLN A 217 8.31 -5.30 -15.22
N PHE A 218 7.15 -5.42 -14.58
CA PHE A 218 6.92 -4.99 -13.21
C PHE A 218 6.41 -6.11 -12.31
N SER A 219 6.52 -5.89 -11.01
CA SER A 219 6.03 -6.80 -9.96
C SER A 219 5.58 -5.98 -8.76
N GLU A 220 4.28 -5.71 -8.67
CA GLU A 220 3.68 -4.85 -7.65
C GLU A 220 2.84 -5.65 -6.66
N GLU A 221 2.86 -5.27 -5.39
CA GLU A 221 2.10 -5.96 -4.33
C GLU A 221 0.72 -5.33 -4.13
N VAL A 222 -0.30 -6.19 -4.08
CA VAL A 222 -1.63 -5.82 -3.62
C VAL A 222 -1.70 -6.05 -2.13
N ILE A 223 -2.01 -4.99 -1.41
CA ILE A 223 -2.14 -4.98 0.04
C ILE A 223 -3.60 -4.79 0.43
N MET A 224 -3.97 -5.29 1.61
CA MET A 224 -5.18 -4.88 2.29
C MET A 224 -4.86 -3.97 3.46
N GLU A 225 -5.76 -3.04 3.74
CA GLU A 225 -5.67 -2.18 4.91
C GLU A 225 -6.85 -2.48 5.84
N SER A 226 -6.54 -2.74 7.11
CA SER A 226 -7.53 -2.99 8.15
C SER A 226 -7.07 -2.35 9.46
N HIS A 227 -7.90 -1.49 10.05
CA HIS A 227 -7.60 -0.79 11.30
C HIS A 227 -6.24 -0.07 11.29
N GLY A 228 -5.88 0.55 10.16
CA GLY A 228 -4.61 1.27 9.99
C GLY A 228 -3.37 0.38 9.85
N LEU A 229 -3.55 -0.92 9.62
CA LEU A 229 -2.47 -1.87 9.35
C LEU A 229 -2.56 -2.40 7.93
N SER A 230 -1.41 -2.49 7.27
CA SER A 230 -1.28 -3.05 5.93
C SER A 230 -0.85 -4.52 5.98
N TYR A 231 -1.52 -5.36 5.19
CA TYR A 231 -1.21 -6.78 5.08
C TYR A 231 -1.06 -7.17 3.60
N PRO A 232 0.01 -7.88 3.22
CA PRO A 232 0.21 -8.32 1.85
C PRO A 232 -0.76 -9.45 1.48
N LEU A 233 -1.44 -9.31 0.33
CA LEU A 233 -2.36 -10.34 -0.16
C LEU A 233 -1.72 -11.22 -1.24
N PHE A 234 -1.27 -10.59 -2.33
CA PHE A 234 -0.69 -11.23 -3.51
C PHE A 234 0.09 -10.23 -4.38
N VAL A 235 0.89 -10.74 -5.32
CA VAL A 235 1.72 -9.94 -6.24
C VAL A 235 1.15 -9.99 -7.65
N VAL A 236 1.13 -8.84 -8.33
CA VAL A 236 0.73 -8.68 -9.73
C VAL A 236 1.97 -8.49 -10.59
N ARG A 237 2.07 -9.22 -11.70
CA ARG A 237 3.17 -9.11 -12.67
C ARG A 237 2.66 -8.88 -14.07
N GLY A 238 3.23 -7.91 -14.77
CA GLY A 238 2.88 -7.58 -16.14
C GLY A 238 3.95 -6.78 -16.85
N SER A 239 3.71 -6.51 -18.13
CA SER A 239 4.46 -5.55 -18.92
C SER A 239 3.56 -5.00 -20.05
N CYS A 240 3.98 -3.88 -20.62
CA CYS A 240 3.40 -3.31 -21.82
C CYS A 240 4.52 -3.02 -22.82
N GLN A 241 4.49 -3.71 -23.95
CA GLN A 241 5.41 -3.51 -25.06
C GLN A 241 5.05 -2.21 -25.79
N GLY A 242 6.06 -1.42 -26.11
CA GLY A 242 5.86 -0.16 -26.83
C GLY A 242 7.09 0.30 -27.59
N LEU A 243 6.88 1.28 -28.46
CA LEU A 243 7.94 2.00 -29.18
C LEU A 243 8.60 3.02 -28.26
N GLU A 244 9.93 2.95 -28.13
CA GLU A 244 10.75 3.95 -27.46
C GLU A 244 11.97 4.21 -28.34
N ILE A 245 11.84 5.16 -29.24
CA ILE A 245 12.89 5.55 -30.19
C ILE A 245 13.28 6.98 -29.90
N SER A 246 14.58 7.24 -29.79
CA SER A 246 15.15 8.55 -29.49
C SER A 246 16.36 8.85 -30.38
N LEU A 247 16.74 10.13 -30.44
CA LEU A 247 18.02 10.58 -30.97
C LEU A 247 18.97 10.84 -29.80
N ASP A 248 20.26 10.63 -30.00
CA ASP A 248 21.31 11.04 -29.06
C ASP A 248 21.48 12.56 -28.98
N SER A 249 21.02 13.28 -30.01
CA SER A 249 21.07 14.74 -30.09
C SER A 249 19.85 15.30 -30.82
N ASP A 250 19.24 16.33 -30.24
CA ASP A 250 18.16 17.12 -30.82
C ASP A 250 18.66 18.43 -31.47
N HIS A 251 19.93 18.80 -31.25
CA HIS A 251 20.57 19.98 -31.83
C HIS A 251 22.01 19.70 -32.26
N VAL A 252 22.31 19.94 -33.53
CA VAL A 252 23.64 19.70 -34.12
C VAL A 252 24.23 21.00 -34.64
N PRO A 253 25.18 21.62 -33.91
CA PRO A 253 25.87 22.82 -34.34
C PRO A 253 27.10 22.50 -35.18
N PHE A 254 27.15 22.91 -36.45
CA PHE A 254 28.32 22.71 -37.32
C PHE A 254 29.43 23.73 -37.13
N GLY A 255 29.14 24.88 -36.51
CA GLY A 255 30.08 25.99 -36.39
C GLY A 255 30.37 26.64 -37.74
N ALA A 256 31.55 27.26 -37.87
CA ALA A 256 31.98 27.92 -39.10
C ALA A 256 32.51 26.91 -40.13
N VAL A 257 31.92 26.91 -41.32
CA VAL A 257 32.33 26.12 -42.47
C VAL A 257 32.64 27.05 -43.64
N VAL A 258 33.76 26.79 -44.31
CA VAL A 258 34.19 27.59 -45.46
C VAL A 258 33.21 27.38 -46.62
N MET A 259 32.86 28.47 -47.30
CA MET A 259 31.99 28.45 -48.48
C MET A 259 32.47 27.42 -49.51
N ASN A 260 31.54 26.67 -50.10
CA ASN A 260 31.80 25.57 -51.04
C ASN A 260 32.59 24.38 -50.46
N SER A 261 32.83 24.36 -49.14
CA SER A 261 33.30 23.18 -48.41
C SER A 261 32.13 22.45 -47.76
N ARG A 262 32.43 21.34 -47.09
CA ARG A 262 31.44 20.57 -46.33
C ARG A 262 31.99 20.12 -44.98
N SER A 263 31.11 20.06 -43.99
CA SER A 263 31.37 19.46 -42.69
C SER A 263 30.37 18.34 -42.43
N CYS A 264 30.81 17.24 -41.86
CA CYS A 264 29.98 16.07 -41.57
C CYS A 264 29.94 15.83 -40.06
N ARG A 265 28.76 15.61 -39.50
CA ARG A 265 28.54 15.20 -38.12
C ARG A 265 27.67 13.96 -38.09
N ARG A 266 27.92 13.09 -37.11
CA ARG A 266 27.16 11.86 -36.92
C ARG A 266 26.26 11.98 -35.70
N ILE A 267 25.01 11.53 -35.86
CA ILE A 267 24.06 11.32 -34.77
C ILE A 267 23.61 9.87 -34.78
N LEU A 268 23.05 9.41 -33.66
CA LEU A 268 22.53 8.06 -33.48
C LEU A 268 21.03 8.12 -33.16
N MET A 269 20.26 7.31 -33.88
CA MET A 269 18.92 6.93 -33.43
C MET A 269 19.01 5.60 -32.70
N MET A 270 18.40 5.52 -31.52
CA MET A 270 18.39 4.32 -30.68
C MET A 270 16.95 3.87 -30.47
N ASN A 271 16.70 2.56 -30.57
CA ASN A 271 15.43 1.96 -30.17
C ASN A 271 15.63 1.20 -28.85
N THR A 272 15.24 1.81 -27.75
CA THR A 272 15.24 1.20 -26.41
C THR A 272 13.89 0.55 -26.07
N GLY A 273 12.94 0.59 -27.00
CA GLY A 273 11.64 -0.05 -26.90
C GLY A 273 11.66 -1.52 -27.31
N ASP A 274 10.48 -2.13 -27.33
CA ASP A 274 10.31 -3.57 -27.57
C ASP A 274 9.79 -3.87 -28.99
N ILE A 275 9.44 -2.84 -29.75
CA ILE A 275 8.84 -2.94 -31.08
C ILE A 275 9.76 -2.23 -32.09
N GLY A 276 9.98 -2.82 -33.26
CA GLY A 276 10.72 -2.18 -34.34
C GLY A 276 9.82 -1.30 -35.21
N ALA A 277 10.36 -0.22 -35.76
CA ALA A 277 9.62 0.70 -36.61
C ALA A 277 10.41 1.15 -37.84
N LYS A 278 9.69 1.53 -38.90
CA LYS A 278 10.28 2.28 -40.02
C LYS A 278 10.48 3.73 -39.61
N PHE A 279 11.58 4.31 -40.04
CA PHE A 279 11.85 5.73 -39.94
C PHE A 279 11.98 6.35 -41.34
N ASN A 280 11.58 7.61 -41.47
CA ASN A 280 11.72 8.36 -42.72
C ASN A 280 11.90 9.87 -42.46
N TRP A 281 13.01 10.43 -42.93
CA TRP A 281 13.34 11.84 -42.88
C TRP A 281 12.78 12.60 -44.09
N ASP A 282 12.26 13.80 -43.84
CA ASP A 282 11.86 14.73 -44.91
C ASP A 282 13.12 15.36 -45.54
N ALA A 283 13.86 14.60 -46.36
CA ALA A 283 15.16 15.00 -46.90
C ALA A 283 15.15 16.34 -47.66
N GLU A 284 14.04 16.65 -48.32
CA GLU A 284 13.85 17.91 -49.05
C GLU A 284 13.93 19.14 -48.13
N LYS A 285 13.55 19.01 -46.85
CA LYS A 285 13.60 20.11 -45.88
C LYS A 285 15.00 20.45 -45.39
N PHE A 286 15.99 19.59 -45.65
CA PHE A 286 17.39 19.86 -45.31
C PHE A 286 18.07 20.75 -46.36
N ALA A 287 17.56 20.74 -47.60
CA ALA A 287 18.11 21.52 -48.69
C ALA A 287 17.83 23.04 -48.52
N PRO A 288 18.68 23.91 -49.10
CA PRO A 288 19.87 23.59 -49.90
C PRO A 288 21.18 23.44 -49.12
N ASP A 289 21.21 23.76 -47.82
CA ASP A 289 22.47 23.88 -47.06
C ASP A 289 22.85 22.60 -46.31
N PHE A 290 21.90 21.71 -46.04
CA PHE A 290 22.12 20.46 -45.33
C PHE A 290 21.67 19.24 -46.15
N SER A 291 22.22 18.09 -45.79
CA SER A 291 21.75 16.77 -46.22
C SER A 291 21.92 15.74 -45.09
N ILE A 292 21.12 14.68 -45.14
CA ILE A 292 21.12 13.58 -44.17
C ILE A 292 21.12 12.23 -44.88
N PHE A 293 21.88 11.27 -44.37
CA PHE A 293 21.90 9.89 -44.86
C PHE A 293 22.08 8.88 -43.70
N PRO A 294 21.34 7.75 -43.67
CA PRO A 294 20.27 7.36 -44.58
C PRO A 294 18.98 8.17 -44.35
N THR A 295 18.17 8.35 -45.39
CA THR A 295 16.89 9.10 -45.27
C THR A 295 15.74 8.23 -44.77
N SER A 296 15.81 6.91 -44.95
CA SER A 296 14.80 5.97 -44.46
C SER A 296 15.42 4.63 -44.11
N GLY A 297 14.69 3.83 -43.33
CA GLY A 297 15.14 2.50 -42.93
C GLY A 297 14.21 1.88 -41.88
N TYR A 298 14.70 0.81 -41.25
CA TYR A 298 14.00 0.11 -40.18
C TYR A 298 14.92 -0.01 -38.97
N ILE A 299 14.40 0.28 -37.77
CA ILE A 299 15.13 0.15 -36.51
C ILE A 299 14.42 -0.86 -35.61
N SER A 300 15.12 -1.93 -35.22
CA SER A 300 14.60 -3.00 -34.36
C SER A 300 14.98 -2.74 -32.90
N PRO A 301 14.35 -3.43 -31.94
CA PRO A 301 14.70 -3.32 -30.53
C PRO A 301 16.20 -3.54 -30.29
N GLY A 302 16.81 -2.64 -29.52
CA GLY A 302 18.24 -2.66 -29.21
C GLY A 302 19.17 -2.27 -30.35
N MET A 303 18.64 -1.89 -31.53
CA MET A 303 19.47 -1.38 -32.63
C MET A 303 19.76 0.11 -32.47
N GLU A 304 20.93 0.49 -32.96
CA GLU A 304 21.36 1.87 -33.17
C GLU A 304 21.57 2.10 -34.67
N VAL A 305 21.06 3.21 -35.19
CA VAL A 305 21.21 3.60 -36.58
C VAL A 305 21.96 4.92 -36.65
N PRO A 306 23.19 4.95 -37.22
CA PRO A 306 23.92 6.20 -37.41
C PRO A 306 23.38 6.97 -38.62
N PHE A 307 23.30 8.30 -38.48
CA PHE A 307 23.01 9.23 -39.55
C PHE A 307 24.17 10.18 -39.74
N ASP A 308 24.61 10.33 -40.98
CA ASP A 308 25.59 11.33 -41.39
C ASP A 308 24.83 12.59 -41.83
N LEU A 309 24.97 13.67 -41.05
CA LEU A 309 24.48 15.00 -41.36
C LEU A 309 25.61 15.80 -42.00
N ILE A 310 25.37 16.31 -43.19
CA ILE A 310 26.36 17.08 -43.96
C ILE A 310 25.87 18.51 -44.11
N PHE A 311 26.68 19.47 -43.68
CA PHE A 311 26.49 20.89 -43.91
C PHE A 311 27.38 21.35 -45.07
N HIS A 312 26.78 21.90 -46.12
CA HIS A 312 27.43 22.34 -47.36
C HIS A 312 26.89 23.72 -47.79
N PRO A 313 27.23 24.80 -47.05
CA PRO A 313 26.69 26.12 -47.31
C PRO A 313 27.19 26.69 -48.65
N ARG A 314 26.27 27.35 -49.37
CA ARG A 314 26.55 27.93 -50.71
C ARG A 314 26.62 29.46 -50.72
N GLY A 315 26.20 30.11 -49.63
CA GLY A 315 26.19 31.56 -49.51
C GLY A 315 26.73 32.00 -48.14
N MET A 316 27.40 33.15 -48.11
CA MET A 316 27.89 33.73 -46.87
C MET A 316 26.74 34.12 -45.96
N GLN A 317 26.72 33.53 -44.75
CA GLN A 317 25.68 33.79 -43.76
C GLN A 317 26.22 33.45 -42.38
N SER A 318 26.01 34.36 -41.42
CA SER A 318 26.49 34.23 -40.05
C SER A 318 25.63 33.32 -39.17
N ASP A 319 24.42 32.98 -39.61
CA ASP A 319 23.54 32.03 -38.91
C ASP A 319 22.62 31.34 -39.92
N ILE A 320 22.94 30.09 -40.26
CA ILE A 320 22.11 29.20 -41.08
C ILE A 320 21.48 28.19 -40.13
N ARG A 321 20.17 28.32 -39.89
CA ARG A 321 19.44 27.51 -38.91
C ARG A 321 18.18 26.90 -39.49
N TYR A 322 18.00 25.60 -39.23
CA TYR A 322 16.84 24.82 -39.66
C TYR A 322 16.28 24.14 -38.41
N ASP A 323 15.15 24.63 -37.92
CA ASP A 323 14.53 24.14 -36.69
C ASP A 323 13.52 23.02 -36.97
N ASN A 324 13.45 22.05 -36.06
CA ASN A 324 12.42 21.01 -36.05
C ASN A 324 12.31 20.19 -37.34
N LEU A 325 13.43 19.85 -37.98
CA LEU A 325 13.47 18.90 -39.09
C LEU A 325 12.96 17.54 -38.60
N LYS A 326 11.93 17.00 -39.26
CA LYS A 326 11.16 15.87 -38.75
C LYS A 326 11.65 14.54 -39.33
N CYS A 327 11.71 13.54 -38.45
CA CYS A 327 11.76 12.13 -38.82
C CYS A 327 10.43 11.48 -38.43
N HIS A 328 9.73 10.92 -39.42
CA HIS A 328 8.51 10.16 -39.21
C HIS A 328 8.85 8.75 -38.73
N ILE A 329 8.30 8.34 -37.59
CA ILE A 329 8.43 6.99 -37.04
C ILE A 329 7.08 6.29 -37.19
N GLU A 330 7.05 5.15 -37.89
CA GLU A 330 5.84 4.34 -38.07
C GLU A 330 5.29 3.89 -36.71
N GLY A 331 4.03 4.25 -36.42
CA GLY A 331 3.37 3.90 -35.15
C GLY A 331 3.84 4.69 -33.93
N GLY A 332 4.76 5.65 -34.10
CA GLY A 332 5.33 6.44 -33.00
C GLY A 332 5.17 7.95 -33.18
N ARG A 333 5.64 8.70 -32.18
CA ARG A 333 5.78 10.16 -32.27
C ARG A 333 6.93 10.52 -33.22
N PRO A 334 6.78 11.56 -34.07
CA PRO A 334 7.87 12.00 -34.94
C PRO A 334 9.00 12.61 -34.10
N LEU A 335 10.24 12.27 -34.47
CA LEU A 335 11.44 12.87 -33.89
C LEU A 335 11.74 14.18 -34.60
N LYS A 336 12.47 15.06 -33.92
CA LYS A 336 12.82 16.39 -34.42
C LYS A 336 14.29 16.67 -34.15
N ILE A 337 14.94 17.34 -35.10
CA ILE A 337 16.31 17.82 -34.94
C ILE A 337 16.44 19.24 -35.45
N THR A 338 17.29 20.02 -34.78
CA THR A 338 17.66 21.36 -35.19
C THR A 338 19.11 21.38 -35.66
N LEU A 339 19.36 22.00 -36.81
CA LEU A 339 20.71 22.16 -37.36
C LEU A 339 21.06 23.64 -37.38
N SER A 340 22.32 23.96 -37.06
CA SER A 340 22.83 25.34 -37.14
C SER A 340 24.28 25.38 -37.62
N GLY A 341 24.64 26.33 -38.45
CA GLY A 341 26.01 26.53 -38.92
C GLY A 341 26.24 27.96 -39.42
N MET A 342 27.49 28.28 -39.70
CA MET A 342 27.89 29.57 -40.26
C MET A 342 28.71 29.31 -41.53
N CYS A 343 28.51 30.12 -42.56
CA CYS A 343 29.33 30.09 -43.76
C CYS A 343 30.33 31.25 -43.75
N ILE A 344 31.62 30.92 -43.79
CA ILE A 344 32.72 31.90 -43.81
C ILE A 344 33.46 31.88 -45.16
N GLU A 345 34.12 32.99 -45.49
CA GLU A 345 34.98 33.06 -46.67
C GLU A 345 36.22 32.20 -46.54
N GLN A 346 36.74 31.77 -47.70
CA GLN A 346 38.06 31.17 -47.76
C GLN A 346 39.10 32.31 -47.63
N VAL A 347 39.86 32.31 -46.54
CA VAL A 347 40.98 33.25 -46.41
C VAL A 347 42.05 32.88 -47.45
N PRO A 348 42.47 33.81 -48.33
CA PRO A 348 43.53 33.51 -49.30
C PRO A 348 44.83 33.22 -48.57
N TYR A 349 45.51 32.12 -48.92
CA TYR A 349 46.88 31.88 -48.47
C TYR A 349 47.77 32.97 -49.08
N LYS A 350 48.44 33.77 -48.23
CA LYS A 350 49.59 34.57 -48.68
C LYS A 350 50.76 33.60 -48.85
N GLU A 351 51.14 33.30 -50.08
CA GLU A 351 52.45 32.72 -50.37
C GLU A 351 53.52 33.75 -49.93
N VAL A 352 54.51 33.28 -49.15
CA VAL A 352 55.63 34.08 -48.64
C VAL A 352 56.76 34.10 -49.66
#